data_AF-A0A960KBB0-F1
#
_entry.id   AF-A0A960KBB0-F1
#
_cell.length_a   1.000
_cell.length_b   1.000
_cell.length_c   1.000
_cell.angle_alpha   90.00
_cell.angle_beta   90.00
_cell.angle_gamma   90.00
#
_symmetry.space_group_name_H-M   'P 1'
#
loop_
_entity.id
_entity.type
_entity.pdbx_description
1 polymer ?
#
loop_
_entity_poly.entity_id
_entity_poly.type
_entity_poly.pdbx_seq_one_letter_code
_entity_poly.pdbx_strand_id
1 'polypeptide(L)'
;ADRLAIGVDSDQYFQVDEDQQKCMLSSMLKRVDVGVYQTISMFAAGEFKGGTEVFDLANGGIGFSEAGGQVKDAAQIEDLKQQIIDGAIDVPTAP
;
A
#
# COMPACT_ATOMS: atom_id res chain seq x y z
N ALA A 1 2.96 -14.94 -21.20
CA ALA A 1 3.68 -14.86 -19.93
C ALA A 1 2.72 -15.37 -18.88
N ASP A 2 3.00 -16.53 -18.28
CA ASP A 2 2.00 -17.29 -17.52
C ASP A 2 2.19 -17.14 -16.00
N ARG A 3 2.92 -16.11 -15.59
CA ARG A 3 3.26 -15.85 -14.19
C ARG A 3 2.70 -14.52 -13.78
N LEU A 4 2.06 -14.51 -12.62
CA LEU A 4 1.56 -13.29 -11.99
C LEU A 4 2.68 -12.55 -11.27
N ALA A 5 2.54 -11.23 -11.21
CA ALA A 5 3.44 -10.30 -10.54
C ALA A 5 2.66 -9.43 -9.56
N ILE A 6 3.31 -9.07 -8.46
CA ILE A 6 2.83 -8.07 -7.51
C ILE A 6 3.80 -6.89 -7.58
N GLY A 7 3.30 -5.72 -7.94
CA GLY A 7 4.09 -4.50 -7.99
C GLY A 7 4.37 -3.90 -6.63
N VAL A 8 5.14 -2.80 -6.60
CA VAL A 8 5.49 -2.09 -5.36
C VAL A 8 5.55 -0.58 -5.58
N ASP A 9 5.43 0.17 -4.48
CA ASP A 9 5.43 1.62 -4.35
C ASP A 9 4.23 2.31 -4.98
N SER A 10 3.99 2.09 -6.27
CA SER A 10 2.86 2.65 -7.03
C SER A 10 1.99 1.55 -7.62
N ASP A 11 0.84 1.93 -8.15
CA ASP A 11 0.02 1.02 -8.93
C ASP A 11 0.66 0.76 -10.29
N GLN A 12 1.44 -0.32 -10.37
CA GLN A 12 2.22 -0.65 -11.56
C GLN A 12 1.36 -1.15 -12.71
N TYR A 13 0.08 -1.48 -12.50
CA TYR A 13 -0.86 -1.77 -13.58
C TYR A 13 -0.90 -0.62 -14.61
N PHE A 14 -0.75 0.63 -14.16
CA PHE A 14 -0.77 1.82 -15.03
C PHE A 14 0.60 2.22 -15.59
N GLN A 15 1.67 1.48 -15.27
CA GLN A 15 3.05 1.83 -15.63
C GLN A 15 3.68 0.85 -16.62
N VAL A 16 2.97 -0.23 -16.94
CA VAL A 16 3.43 -1.31 -17.80
C VAL A 16 2.61 -1.37 -19.09
N ASP A 17 3.13 -2.07 -20.10
CA ASP A 17 2.40 -2.27 -21.36
C ASP A 17 1.22 -3.26 -21.20
N GLU A 18 0.35 -3.32 -22.21
CA GLU A 18 -0.86 -4.16 -22.19
C GLU A 18 -0.56 -5.66 -22.01
N ASP A 19 0.59 -6.14 -22.50
CA ASP A 19 0.97 -7.54 -22.36
C ASP A 19 1.41 -7.85 -20.92
N GLN A 20 2.07 -6.90 -20.28
CA GLN A 20 2.45 -6.97 -18.88
C GLN A 20 1.27 -6.73 -17.94
N GLN A 21 0.28 -5.90 -18.30
CA GLN A 21 -0.94 -5.70 -17.50
C GLN A 21 -1.67 -7.03 -17.20
N LYS A 22 -1.67 -7.96 -18.16
CA LYS A 22 -2.24 -9.32 -18.00
C LYS A 22 -1.52 -10.14 -16.93
N CYS A 23 -0.30 -9.76 -16.55
CA CYS A 23 0.48 -10.41 -15.51
C CYS A 23 0.36 -9.70 -14.15
N MET A 24 -0.24 -8.52 -14.05
CA MET A 24 -0.31 -7.75 -12.81
C MET A 24 -1.47 -8.24 -11.94
N LEU A 25 -1.14 -8.95 -10.85
CA LEU A 25 -2.12 -9.40 -9.85
C LEU A 25 -2.57 -8.25 -8.95
N SER A 26 -1.62 -7.46 -8.45
CA SER A 26 -1.82 -6.33 -7.53
C SER A 26 -0.53 -5.49 -7.46
N SER A 27 -0.50 -4.48 -6.60
CA SER A 27 0.71 -3.77 -6.17
C SER A 27 0.63 -3.46 -4.68
N MET A 28 1.73 -3.62 -3.94
CA MET A 28 1.86 -3.06 -2.59
C MET A 28 2.11 -1.56 -2.71
N LEU A 29 1.10 -0.77 -2.40
CA LEU A 29 1.13 0.68 -2.52
C LEU A 29 1.87 1.28 -1.33
N LYS A 30 2.87 2.11 -1.62
CA LYS A 30 3.55 2.94 -0.62
C LYS A 30 3.18 4.40 -0.84
N ARG A 31 2.32 4.93 0.02
CA ARG A 31 1.75 6.28 -0.11
C ARG A 31 2.72 7.36 0.36
N VAL A 32 3.87 7.44 -0.33
CA VAL A 32 4.87 8.50 -0.10
C VAL A 32 4.26 9.88 -0.34
N ASP A 33 3.28 9.98 -1.24
CA ASP A 33 2.46 11.18 -1.46
C ASP A 33 1.77 11.65 -0.17
N VAL A 34 1.15 10.71 0.57
CA VAL A 34 0.50 11.00 1.86
C VAL A 34 1.54 11.44 2.88
N GLY A 35 2.67 10.73 2.98
CA GLY A 35 3.73 11.07 3.93
C GLY A 35 4.31 12.47 3.71
N VAL A 36 4.59 12.83 2.45
CA VAL A 36 5.09 14.16 2.07
C VAL A 36 4.03 15.22 2.34
N TYR A 37 2.79 15.00 1.90
CA TYR A 37 1.69 15.95 2.08
C TYR A 37 1.46 16.24 3.56
N GLN A 38 1.26 15.22 4.39
CA GLN A 38 1.00 15.39 5.81
C GLN A 38 2.15 16.09 6.54
N THR A 39 3.40 15.74 6.19
CA THR A 39 4.58 16.39 6.78
C THR A 39 4.61 17.88 6.48
N ILE A 40 4.38 18.27 5.22
CA ILE A 40 4.35 19.68 4.81
C ILE A 40 3.16 20.40 5.44
N SER A 41 1.99 19.76 5.52
CA SER A 41 0.79 20.31 6.17
C SER A 41 1.03 20.59 7.66
N MET A 42 1.64 19.66 8.39
CA MET A 42 2.01 19.87 9.80
C MET A 42 3.01 21.01 9.97
N PHE A 43 4.00 21.11 9.07
CA PHE A 43 4.97 22.20 9.11
C PHE A 43 4.30 23.56 8.88
N ALA A 44 3.45 23.66 7.87
CA ALA A 44 2.70 24.88 7.57
C ALA A 44 1.76 25.30 8.71
N ALA A 45 1.19 24.33 9.44
CA ALA A 45 0.36 24.57 10.61
C ALA A 45 1.15 24.92 11.88
N GLY A 46 2.49 24.84 11.87
CA GLY A 46 3.32 25.01 13.06
C GLY A 46 3.27 23.83 14.03
N GLU A 47 2.76 22.67 13.59
CA GLU A 47 2.56 21.46 14.38
C GLU A 47 3.66 20.41 14.14
N PHE A 48 4.57 20.66 13.19
CA PHE A 48 5.63 19.72 12.85
C PHE A 48 6.53 19.42 14.05
N LYS A 49 6.71 18.13 14.31
CA LYS A 49 7.64 17.60 15.30
C LYS A 49 8.70 16.79 14.58
N GLY A 50 9.97 17.09 14.84
CA GLY A 50 11.06 16.25 14.37
C GLY A 50 11.01 14.87 15.04
N GLY A 51 11.45 13.84 14.33
CA GLY A 51 11.42 12.45 14.80
C GLY A 51 11.12 11.48 13.66
N THR A 52 10.81 10.25 14.04
CA THR A 52 10.34 9.21 13.11
C THR A 52 8.82 9.15 13.17
N GLU A 53 8.19 9.30 12.01
CA GLU A 53 6.76 9.06 11.82
C GLU A 53 6.58 7.77 11.02
N VAL A 54 5.61 6.94 11.42
CA VAL A 54 5.34 5.65 10.78
C VAL A 54 4.06 5.76 9.96
N PHE A 55 4.14 5.33 8.70
CA PHE A 55 3.05 5.32 7.73
C PHE A 55 2.70 3.86 7.40
N ASP A 56 1.56 3.39 7.90
CA ASP A 56 1.17 1.99 7.93
C ASP A 56 -0.25 1.79 7.34
N LEU A 57 -0.85 0.61 7.57
CA LEU A 57 -2.22 0.32 7.12
C LEU A 57 -3.27 1.16 7.86
N ALA A 58 -3.04 1.51 9.12
CA ALA A 58 -4.01 2.21 9.97
C ALA A 58 -4.16 3.68 9.56
N ASN A 59 -3.07 4.32 9.11
CA ASN A 59 -3.10 5.71 8.62
C ASN A 59 -3.09 5.84 7.09
N GLY A 60 -3.24 4.73 6.36
CA GLY A 60 -3.28 4.72 4.89
C GLY A 60 -1.92 5.05 4.24
N GLY A 61 -0.83 4.92 4.99
CA GLY A 61 0.54 5.03 4.53
C GLY A 61 0.96 3.92 3.56
N ILE A 62 0.34 2.75 3.69
CA ILE A 62 0.47 1.64 2.73
C ILE A 62 -0.90 1.04 2.40
N GLY A 63 -0.96 0.26 1.31
CA GLY A 63 -2.18 -0.44 0.90
C GLY A 63 -1.93 -1.42 -0.25
N PHE A 64 -3.00 -1.88 -0.90
CA PHE A 64 -2.90 -2.71 -2.10
C PHE A 64 -3.81 -2.19 -3.20
N SER A 65 -3.52 -2.56 -4.45
CA SER A 65 -4.35 -2.23 -5.61
C SER A 65 -5.17 -3.43 -6.09
N GLU A 66 -6.39 -3.16 -6.53
CA GLU A 66 -7.27 -4.12 -7.23
C GLU A 66 -7.33 -3.87 -8.75
N ALA A 67 -6.50 -2.95 -9.27
CA ALA A 67 -6.43 -2.65 -10.69
C ALA A 67 -6.15 -3.92 -11.52
N GLY A 68 -6.78 -4.02 -12.68
CA GLY A 68 -6.71 -5.20 -13.54
C GLY A 68 -7.63 -6.36 -13.14
N GLY A 69 -8.32 -6.29 -11.98
CA GLY A 69 -9.38 -7.24 -11.62
C GLY A 69 -8.92 -8.68 -11.38
N GLN A 70 -7.62 -8.88 -11.15
CA GLN A 70 -7.03 -10.19 -10.90
C GLN A 70 -7.15 -10.64 -9.44
N VAL A 71 -7.30 -9.70 -8.50
CA VAL A 71 -7.59 -9.98 -7.09
C VAL A 71 -9.00 -10.57 -6.98
N LYS A 72 -9.12 -11.85 -6.58
CA LYS A 72 -10.43 -12.53 -6.43
C LYS A 72 -10.95 -12.53 -5.00
N ASP A 73 -10.06 -12.43 -4.03
CA ASP A 73 -10.36 -12.55 -2.60
C ASP A 73 -10.29 -11.19 -1.88
N ALA A 74 -10.68 -10.10 -2.53
CA ALA A 74 -10.57 -8.73 -2.00
C ALA A 74 -11.20 -8.58 -0.60
N ALA A 75 -12.35 -9.23 -0.37
CA ALA A 75 -13.00 -9.23 0.94
C ALA A 75 -12.15 -9.90 2.04
N GLN A 76 -11.46 -11.00 1.74
CA GLN A 76 -10.55 -11.65 2.68
C GLN A 76 -9.32 -10.78 2.95
N ILE A 77 -8.79 -10.10 1.93
CA ILE A 77 -7.64 -9.21 2.08
C ILE A 77 -7.99 -8.00 2.96
N GLU A 78 -9.17 -7.39 2.76
CA GLU A 78 -9.64 -6.29 3.61
C GLU A 78 -9.89 -6.74 5.06
N ASP A 79 -10.41 -7.95 5.28
CA ASP A 79 -10.54 -8.51 6.62
C ASP A 79 -9.18 -8.72 7.30
N LEU A 80 -8.19 -9.29 6.59
CA LEU A 80 -6.82 -9.46 7.11
C LEU A 80 -6.16 -8.11 7.41
N LYS A 81 -6.35 -7.11 6.54
CA LYS A 81 -5.89 -5.74 6.77
C LYS A 81 -6.48 -5.16 8.05
N GLN A 82 -7.78 -5.36 8.30
CA GLN A 82 -8.41 -4.91 9.54
C GLN A 82 -7.85 -5.65 10.76
N GLN A 83 -7.63 -6.96 10.67
CA GLN A 83 -7.00 -7.72 11.75
C GLN A 83 -5.58 -7.25 12.07
N ILE A 84 -4.80 -6.78 11.07
CA ILE A 84 -3.49 -6.17 11.30
C ILE A 84 -3.64 -4.81 11.98
N ILE A 85 -4.57 -3.97 11.51
CA ILE A 85 -4.86 -2.65 12.12
C ILE A 85 -5.30 -2.79 13.58
N ASP A 86 -6.12 -3.80 13.88
CA ASP A 86 -6.64 -4.09 15.23
C ASP A 86 -5.59 -4.79 16.12
N GLY A 87 -4.43 -5.16 15.58
CA GLY A 87 -3.38 -5.88 16.30
C GLY A 87 -3.69 -7.35 16.60
N ALA A 88 -4.72 -7.93 15.98
CA ALA A 88 -5.03 -9.35 16.06
C ALA A 88 -4.03 -10.20 15.27
N ILE A 89 -3.49 -9.64 14.17
CA ILE A 89 -2.36 -10.19 13.43
C ILE A 89 -1.15 -9.28 13.62
N ASP A 90 -0.07 -9.83 14.18
CA ASP A 90 1.22 -9.17 14.23
C ASP A 90 2.11 -9.66 13.08
N VAL A 91 2.59 -8.73 12.24
CA VAL A 91 3.40 -9.05 11.06
C VAL A 91 4.87 -9.14 11.50
N PRO A 92 5.55 -10.30 11.34
CA PRO A 92 6.95 -10.44 11.73
C PRO A 92 7.85 -9.43 11.01
N THR A 93 8.76 -8.81 11.76
CA THR A 93 9.73 -7.84 11.22
C THR A 93 11.04 -8.46 10.76
N ALA A 94 11.18 -9.78 10.91
CA ALA A 94 12.32 -10.58 10.47
C ALA A 94 11.85 -11.97 9.98
N PRO A 95 12.62 -12.63 9.09
CA PRO A 95 12.33 -13.99 8.60
C PRO A 95 12.48 -15.08 9.67
#